data_AF-A0A401RBI6-F1
#
_entry.id   AF-A0A401RBI6-F1
#
_cell.length_a   1.000
_cell.length_b   1.000
_cell.length_c   1.000
_cell.angle_alpha   90.00
_cell.angle_beta   90.00
_cell.angle_gamma   90.00
#
_symmetry.space_group_name_H-M   'P 1'
#
loop_
_entity.id
_entity.type
_entity.pdbx_description
1 polymer ?
#
loop_
_entity_poly.entity_id
_entity_poly.type
_entity_poly.pdbx_seq_one_letter_code
_entity_poly.pdbx_strand_id
1 'polypeptide(L)'
;MREVTEERMLWLLHSDTSSHHPQLTLVAIDGADASRAERTARTAFERTPAPRSWLESSPLVRRRLVGACRTVPTIELIHLADVEPAHLPEESFRLCLSQIAEEGPGGRFVVALTTVPQDTRATAAEAARGVLRDRIDGFASPEQWVGLRALAALTNVVCRETATVDLPDDEDLLAVYDRYTVGELTSASD
;
A
#
# COMPACT_ATOMS: atom_id res chain seq x y z
N MET A 1 3.74 35.33 0.50
CA MET A 1 4.81 34.32 0.58
C MET A 1 4.35 33.32 1.62
N ARG A 2 3.69 32.23 1.19
CA ARG A 2 3.27 31.16 2.11
C ARG A 2 4.51 30.31 2.38
N GLU A 3 4.90 30.19 3.63
CA GLU A 3 5.78 29.11 4.07
C GLU A 3 5.14 27.80 3.62
N VAL A 4 5.80 27.11 2.70
CA VAL A 4 5.43 25.74 2.33
C VAL A 4 5.93 24.90 3.48
N THR A 5 5.01 24.55 4.37
CA THR A 5 5.21 23.64 5.49
C THR A 5 5.83 22.32 5.01
N GLU A 6 6.57 21.68 5.89
CA GLU A 6 7.18 20.34 5.78
C GLU A 6 6.12 19.27 5.47
N GLU A 7 5.59 19.27 4.24
CA GLU A 7 4.44 18.46 3.86
C GLU A 7 4.88 17.01 3.56
N ARG A 8 4.65 16.16 4.56
CA ARG A 8 4.69 14.69 4.51
C ARG A 8 3.85 14.19 3.33
N MET A 9 4.48 13.83 2.22
CA MET A 9 3.78 13.45 0.98
C MET A 9 4.45 12.31 0.19
N LEU A 10 4.02 11.06 0.35
CA LEU A 10 3.52 10.27 -0.78
C LEU A 10 2.85 8.99 -0.27
N TRP A 11 1.63 8.76 -0.69
CA TRP A 11 0.84 7.61 -0.28
C TRP A 11 0.54 6.78 -1.52
N LEU A 12 1.27 5.68 -1.62
CA LEU A 12 1.02 4.74 -2.69
C LEU A 12 -0.12 3.82 -2.27
N LEU A 13 -1.24 3.92 -2.99
CA LEU A 13 -2.44 3.12 -2.77
C LEU A 13 -2.51 2.01 -3.82
N HIS A 14 -2.25 0.78 -3.41
CA HIS A 14 -2.35 -0.39 -4.27
C HIS A 14 -3.55 -1.24 -3.88
N SER A 15 -4.58 -1.26 -4.74
CA SER A 15 -5.74 -2.12 -4.52
C SER A 15 -5.64 -3.39 -5.39
N ASP A 16 -5.23 -4.53 -4.84
CA ASP A 16 -5.30 -5.79 -5.58
C ASP A 16 -6.76 -6.27 -5.58
N THR A 17 -7.36 -6.24 -6.75
CA THR A 17 -8.78 -6.56 -6.92
C THR A 17 -8.97 -7.53 -8.09
N SER A 18 -7.93 -8.30 -8.38
CA SER A 18 -8.05 -9.46 -9.24
C SER A 18 -8.87 -10.58 -8.57
N SER A 19 -9.08 -10.48 -7.25
CA SER A 19 -9.94 -11.33 -6.43
C SER A 19 -11.33 -10.73 -6.21
N HIS A 20 -12.31 -11.61 -5.93
CA HIS A 20 -13.67 -11.25 -5.49
C HIS A 20 -13.71 -10.39 -4.22
N HIS A 21 -12.62 -10.40 -3.47
CA HIS A 21 -12.37 -9.67 -2.24
C HIS A 21 -11.32 -8.61 -2.53
N PRO A 22 -11.68 -7.33 -2.73
CA PRO A 22 -10.69 -6.31 -3.00
C PRO A 22 -9.90 -6.05 -1.73
N GLN A 23 -8.59 -5.90 -1.93
CA GLN A 23 -7.66 -5.57 -0.88
C GLN A 23 -7.11 -4.19 -1.16
N LEU A 24 -6.76 -3.46 -0.12
CA LEU A 24 -6.13 -2.17 -0.25
C LEU A 24 -4.88 -2.15 0.62
N THR A 25 -3.73 -2.00 -0.05
CA THR A 25 -2.43 -1.80 0.58
C THR A 25 -2.00 -0.36 0.38
N LEU A 26 -1.54 0.26 1.45
CA LEU A 26 -1.10 1.64 1.50
C LEU A 26 0.31 1.67 2.07
N VAL A 27 1.24 2.19 1.27
CA VAL A 27 2.62 2.42 1.70
C VAL A 27 2.82 3.93 1.80
N ALA A 28 3.09 4.42 3.02
CA ALA A 28 3.33 5.82 3.30
C ALA A 28 4.83 6.14 3.29
N ILE A 29 5.19 7.23 2.62
CA ILE A 29 6.56 7.73 2.49
C ILE A 29 6.56 9.23 2.76
N ASP A 30 7.64 9.76 3.33
CA ASP A 30 7.81 11.21 3.48
C ASP A 30 7.96 11.88 2.11
N GLY A 31 7.37 13.05 1.92
CA GLY A 31 7.48 13.78 0.66
C GLY A 31 8.88 14.27 0.36
N ALA A 32 9.66 14.58 1.40
CA ALA A 32 11.07 14.88 1.25
C ALA A 32 11.86 13.68 0.70
N ASP A 33 11.42 12.45 0.98
CA ASP A 33 12.09 11.21 0.60
C ASP A 33 11.45 10.49 -0.59
N ALA A 34 10.27 10.88 -1.07
CA ALA A 34 9.51 10.16 -2.10
C ALA A 34 10.34 9.82 -3.35
N SER A 35 11.08 10.79 -3.88
CA SER A 35 11.96 10.58 -5.04
C SER A 35 13.11 9.61 -4.75
N ARG A 36 13.64 9.62 -3.52
CA ARG A 36 14.68 8.68 -3.08
C ARG A 36 14.08 7.29 -2.92
N ALA A 37 12.92 7.17 -2.30
CA ALA A 37 12.21 5.93 -2.10
C ALA A 37 11.91 5.23 -3.42
N GLU A 38 11.39 5.96 -4.41
CA GLU A 38 11.14 5.44 -5.75
C GLU A 38 12.41 4.88 -6.41
N ARG A 39 13.52 5.63 -6.36
CA ARG A 39 14.79 5.15 -6.92
C ARG A 39 15.26 3.89 -6.22
N THR A 40 15.24 3.87 -4.90
CA THR A 40 15.69 2.72 -4.11
C THR A 40 14.83 1.49 -4.36
N ALA A 41 13.50 1.65 -4.34
CA ALA A 41 12.56 0.57 -4.60
C ALA A 41 12.75 0.03 -6.02
N ARG A 42 12.86 0.91 -7.03
CA ARG A 42 13.13 0.49 -8.41
C ARG A 42 14.42 -0.34 -8.52
N THR A 43 15.51 0.11 -7.91
CA THR A 43 16.77 -0.65 -7.88
C THR A 43 16.64 -2.00 -7.15
N ALA A 44 15.82 -2.08 -6.10
CA ALA A 44 15.54 -3.36 -5.42
C ALA A 44 14.91 -4.37 -6.40
N PHE A 45 13.90 -3.92 -7.16
CA PHE A 45 13.14 -4.79 -8.08
C PHE A 45 13.83 -5.05 -9.43
N GLU A 46 14.79 -4.21 -9.85
CA GLU A 46 15.68 -4.52 -10.98
C GLU A 46 16.56 -5.74 -10.70
N ARG A 47 17.00 -5.90 -9.43
CA ARG A 47 17.91 -6.97 -9.03
C ARG A 47 17.19 -8.28 -8.74
N THR A 48 15.97 -8.21 -8.24
CA THR A 48 15.16 -9.36 -7.86
C THR A 48 13.69 -9.01 -8.03
N PRO A 49 12.99 -9.59 -9.01
CA PRO A 49 11.56 -9.36 -9.19
C PRO A 49 10.76 -9.80 -7.96
N ALA A 50 9.64 -9.13 -7.70
CA ALA A 50 8.71 -9.54 -6.66
C ALA A 50 8.14 -10.94 -6.98
N PRO A 51 8.20 -11.90 -6.03
CA PRO A 51 7.60 -13.20 -6.24
C PRO A 51 6.06 -13.11 -6.25
N ARG A 52 5.42 -14.11 -6.86
CA ARG A 52 3.97 -14.27 -6.83
C ARG A 52 3.46 -14.87 -5.51
N SER A 53 4.31 -15.60 -4.81
CA SER A 53 4.08 -16.13 -3.46
C SER A 53 5.33 -15.95 -2.61
N TRP A 54 5.16 -15.41 -1.41
CA TRP A 54 6.23 -15.16 -0.46
C TRP A 54 6.66 -16.43 0.28
N LEU A 55 5.70 -17.24 0.72
CA LEU A 55 5.95 -18.48 1.45
C LEU A 55 6.56 -19.57 0.54
N GLU A 56 6.15 -19.64 -0.72
CA GLU A 56 6.75 -20.56 -1.71
C GLU A 56 8.13 -20.11 -2.18
N SER A 57 8.49 -18.84 -1.98
CA SER A 57 9.83 -18.35 -2.31
C SER A 57 10.89 -18.98 -1.40
N SER A 58 12.11 -19.17 -1.92
CA SER A 58 13.20 -19.66 -1.08
C SER A 58 13.57 -18.63 0.02
N PRO A 59 14.04 -19.08 1.20
CA PRO A 59 14.54 -18.18 2.25
C PRO A 59 15.59 -17.19 1.76
N LEU A 60 16.45 -17.60 0.82
CA LEU A 60 17.47 -16.72 0.23
C LEU A 60 16.85 -15.55 -0.54
N VAL A 61 15.78 -15.80 -1.29
CA VAL A 61 15.06 -14.76 -2.04
C VAL A 61 14.37 -13.80 -1.08
N ARG A 62 13.69 -14.32 -0.05
CA ARG A 62 13.06 -13.49 1.00
C ARG A 62 14.08 -12.60 1.67
N ARG A 63 15.19 -13.16 2.20
CA ARG A 63 16.25 -12.37 2.85
C ARG A 63 16.83 -11.28 1.97
N ARG A 64 17.02 -11.56 0.68
CA ARG A 64 17.51 -10.58 -0.27
C ARG A 64 16.52 -9.44 -0.48
N LEU A 65 15.24 -9.75 -0.63
CA LEU A 65 14.19 -8.75 -0.80
C LEU A 65 13.97 -7.93 0.47
N VAL A 66 13.93 -8.56 1.65
CA VAL A 66 13.88 -7.85 2.95
C VAL A 66 15.06 -6.90 3.08
N GLY A 67 16.28 -7.38 2.84
CA GLY A 67 17.48 -6.55 2.90
C GLY A 67 17.47 -5.37 1.92
N ALA A 68 16.93 -5.56 0.72
CA ALA A 68 16.78 -4.48 -0.25
C ALA A 68 15.68 -3.48 0.14
N CYS A 69 14.51 -3.97 0.59
CA CYS A 69 13.36 -3.14 0.95
C CYS A 69 13.61 -2.33 2.23
N ARG A 70 14.41 -2.83 3.19
CA ARG A 70 14.87 -2.06 4.36
C ARG A 70 15.54 -0.73 4.02
N THR A 71 16.07 -0.58 2.81
CA THR A 71 16.74 0.65 2.38
C THR A 71 15.79 1.68 1.81
N VAL A 72 14.54 1.30 1.54
CA VAL A 72 13.49 2.21 1.07
C VAL A 72 12.96 2.97 2.30
N PRO A 73 13.02 4.31 2.34
CA PRO A 73 12.47 5.08 3.45
C PRO A 73 10.94 5.00 3.41
N THR A 74 10.38 4.16 4.26
CA THR A 74 8.94 3.95 4.45
C THR A 74 8.55 4.35 5.86
N ILE A 75 7.43 5.06 6.01
CA ILE A 75 6.93 5.53 7.31
C ILE A 75 5.98 4.49 7.91
N GLU A 76 5.04 4.02 7.10
CA GLU A 76 3.92 3.23 7.58
C GLU A 76 3.35 2.35 6.48
N LEU A 77 2.82 1.20 6.88
CA LEU A 77 2.08 0.28 6.04
C LEU A 77 0.67 0.06 6.60
N ILE A 78 -0.34 0.11 5.74
CA ILE A 78 -1.70 -0.34 6.09
C ILE A 78 -2.17 -1.30 5.01
N HIS A 79 -2.60 -2.50 5.41
CA HIS A 79 -3.23 -3.47 4.53
C HIS A 79 -4.58 -3.89 5.11
N LEU A 80 -5.63 -3.64 4.33
CA LEU A 80 -7.00 -4.02 4.66
C LEU A 80 -7.53 -4.96 3.59
N ALA A 81 -8.04 -6.12 4.02
CA ALA A 81 -8.69 -7.08 3.15
C ALA A 81 -10.19 -7.16 3.47
N ASP A 82 -11.02 -7.09 2.43
CA ASP A 82 -12.43 -7.43 2.61
C ASP A 82 -12.60 -8.95 2.60
N VAL A 83 -12.95 -9.55 3.74
CA VAL A 83 -13.19 -10.99 3.81
C VAL A 83 -14.66 -11.36 3.65
N GLU A 84 -15.56 -10.37 3.57
CA GLU A 84 -17.00 -10.59 3.44
C GLU A 84 -17.39 -10.87 1.98
N PRO A 85 -17.91 -12.06 1.66
CA PRO A 85 -18.26 -12.42 0.28
C PRO A 85 -19.48 -11.68 -0.29
N ALA A 86 -20.28 -11.01 0.55
CA ALA A 86 -21.48 -10.29 0.11
C ALA A 86 -21.19 -8.89 -0.47
N HIS A 87 -20.08 -8.24 -0.10
CA HIS A 87 -19.81 -6.88 -0.56
C HIS A 87 -19.49 -6.85 -2.06
N LEU A 88 -20.03 -5.84 -2.74
CA LEU A 88 -19.66 -5.55 -4.11
C LEU A 88 -18.28 -4.87 -4.15
N PRO A 89 -17.45 -5.04 -5.20
CA PRO A 89 -16.10 -4.47 -5.25
C PRO A 89 -16.04 -2.95 -5.01
N GLU A 90 -17.05 -2.19 -5.46
CA GLU A 90 -17.14 -0.74 -5.23
C GLU A 90 -17.44 -0.39 -3.77
N GLU A 91 -18.30 -1.18 -3.11
CA GLU A 91 -18.65 -1.04 -1.70
C GLU A 91 -17.44 -1.32 -0.82
N SER A 92 -16.80 -2.48 -1.02
CA SER A 92 -15.57 -2.85 -0.34
C SER A 92 -14.47 -1.79 -0.52
N PHE A 93 -14.29 -1.27 -1.74
CA PHE A 93 -13.31 -0.22 -2.00
C PHE A 93 -13.62 1.06 -1.19
N ARG A 94 -14.89 1.47 -1.11
CA ARG A 94 -15.28 2.62 -0.27
C ARG A 94 -15.06 2.34 1.21
N LEU A 95 -15.39 1.16 1.70
CA LEU A 95 -15.16 0.75 3.09
C LEU A 95 -13.66 0.76 3.43
N CYS A 96 -12.80 0.20 2.57
CA CYS A 96 -11.34 0.31 2.69
C CYS A 96 -10.89 1.77 2.82
N LEU A 97 -11.38 2.65 1.92
CA LEU A 97 -11.03 4.06 1.94
C LEU A 97 -11.49 4.75 3.23
N SER A 98 -12.69 4.41 3.73
CA SER A 98 -13.24 5.00 4.96
C SER A 98 -12.43 4.60 6.18
N GLN A 99 -12.10 3.31 6.32
CA GLN A 99 -11.28 2.84 7.43
C GLN A 99 -9.87 3.45 7.38
N ILE A 100 -9.29 3.64 6.19
CA ILE A 100 -8.03 4.40 6.04
C ILE A 100 -8.20 5.88 6.40
N ALA A 101 -9.35 6.47 6.09
CA ALA A 101 -9.68 7.84 6.48
C ALA A 101 -9.74 8.00 8.00
N GLU A 102 -9.98 6.94 8.75
CA GLU A 102 -10.05 6.92 10.21
C GLU A 102 -8.72 6.52 10.85
N GLU A 103 -8.10 5.45 10.37
CA GLU A 103 -6.93 4.80 10.99
C GLU A 103 -5.60 5.22 10.36
N GLY A 104 -5.62 5.78 9.16
CA GLY A 104 -4.40 6.11 8.41
C GLY A 104 -3.62 7.32 8.96
N PRO A 105 -2.35 7.49 8.59
CA PRO A 105 -1.49 8.59 9.06
C PRO A 105 -2.08 10.02 8.89
N GLY A 106 -2.14 10.81 9.94
CA GLY A 106 -2.69 12.18 9.89
C GLY A 106 -1.98 13.10 8.89
N GLY A 107 -2.68 14.14 8.42
CA GLY A 107 -2.16 15.12 7.45
C GLY A 107 -2.83 15.03 6.07
N ARG A 108 -2.30 15.81 5.13
CA ARG A 108 -2.76 15.83 3.73
C ARG A 108 -1.77 15.11 2.82
N PHE A 109 -2.25 14.47 1.74
CA PHE A 109 -1.42 13.57 0.95
C PHE A 109 -1.77 13.45 -0.55
N VAL A 110 -0.79 12.97 -1.31
CA VAL A 110 -0.94 12.62 -2.73
C VAL A 110 -1.15 11.11 -2.88
N VAL A 111 -2.19 10.71 -3.62
CA VAL A 111 -2.58 9.31 -3.82
C VAL A 111 -2.19 8.81 -5.21
N ALA A 112 -1.56 7.64 -5.29
CA ALA A 112 -1.40 6.91 -6.55
C ALA A 112 -2.20 5.60 -6.51
N LEU A 113 -3.23 5.47 -7.37
CA LEU A 113 -4.08 4.28 -7.49
C LEU A 113 -3.52 3.32 -8.56
N THR A 114 -2.79 2.28 -8.17
CA THR A 114 -1.99 1.48 -9.13
C THR A 114 -2.69 0.27 -9.73
N THR A 115 -3.64 -0.30 -8.99
CA THR A 115 -4.44 -1.46 -9.34
C THR A 115 -5.82 -1.18 -8.79
N VAL A 116 -6.84 -1.29 -9.63
CA VAL A 116 -8.24 -1.04 -9.30
C VAL A 116 -9.09 -2.02 -10.11
N PRO A 117 -10.25 -2.48 -9.59
CA PRO A 117 -11.10 -3.42 -10.30
C PRO A 117 -11.56 -2.77 -11.59
N GLN A 118 -11.63 -3.54 -12.69
CA GLN A 118 -11.95 -2.97 -14.02
C GLN A 118 -13.23 -2.14 -13.99
N ASP A 119 -14.26 -2.65 -13.30
CA ASP A 119 -15.58 -2.03 -13.22
C ASP A 119 -15.62 -0.76 -12.35
N THR A 120 -14.60 -0.57 -11.50
CA THR A 120 -14.48 0.62 -10.63
C THR A 120 -13.46 1.63 -11.14
N ARG A 121 -12.69 1.31 -12.18
CA ARG A 121 -11.57 2.13 -12.64
C ARG A 121 -11.99 3.55 -13.00
N ALA A 122 -13.18 3.72 -13.58
CA ALA A 122 -13.71 5.02 -13.97
C ALA A 122 -14.07 5.91 -12.76
N THR A 123 -14.46 5.30 -11.63
CA THR A 123 -14.99 6.00 -10.45
C THR A 123 -14.02 5.99 -9.27
N ALA A 124 -12.95 5.18 -9.29
CA ALA A 124 -12.05 4.99 -8.15
C ALA A 124 -11.41 6.29 -7.66
N ALA A 125 -10.96 7.16 -8.58
CA ALA A 125 -10.40 8.46 -8.21
C ALA A 125 -11.47 9.39 -7.60
N GLU A 126 -12.72 9.34 -8.08
CA GLU A 126 -13.83 10.12 -7.52
C GLU A 126 -14.24 9.60 -6.14
N ALA A 127 -14.33 8.27 -5.96
CA ALA A 127 -14.59 7.65 -4.67
C ALA A 127 -13.50 8.02 -3.63
N ALA A 128 -12.22 7.93 -4.02
CA ALA A 128 -11.11 8.36 -3.17
C ALA A 128 -11.20 9.86 -2.83
N ARG A 129 -11.56 10.73 -3.78
CA ARG A 129 -11.82 12.16 -3.49
C ARG A 129 -12.99 12.37 -2.54
N GLY A 130 -14.04 11.58 -2.69
CA GLY A 130 -15.24 11.66 -1.87
C GLY A 130 -14.93 11.34 -0.41
N VAL A 131 -14.27 10.20 -0.18
CA VAL A 131 -13.99 9.67 1.16
C VAL A 131 -12.81 10.37 1.82
N LEU A 132 -11.72 10.62 1.10
CA LEU A 132 -10.48 11.18 1.65
C LEU A 132 -10.38 12.70 1.46
N ARG A 133 -11.50 13.39 1.22
CA ARG A 133 -11.54 14.81 0.79
C ARG A 133 -10.64 15.74 1.60
N ASP A 134 -10.72 15.64 2.92
CA ASP A 134 -10.00 16.55 3.82
C ASP A 134 -8.53 16.15 4.01
N ARG A 135 -8.16 14.98 3.47
CA ARG A 135 -6.85 14.36 3.62
C ARG A 135 -6.07 14.24 2.31
N ILE A 136 -6.63 14.59 1.14
CA ILE A 136 -5.89 14.53 -0.13
C ILE A 136 -5.58 15.92 -0.71
N ASP A 137 -4.35 16.08 -1.19
CA ASP A 137 -3.92 17.22 -2.00
C ASP A 137 -4.02 16.95 -3.50
N GLY A 138 -4.01 15.68 -3.91
CA GLY A 138 -4.15 15.32 -5.32
C GLY A 138 -3.88 13.86 -5.62
N PHE A 139 -3.81 13.56 -6.92
CA PHE A 139 -3.49 12.24 -7.43
C PHE A 139 -2.21 12.28 -8.24
N ALA A 140 -1.34 11.30 -8.03
CA ALA A 140 -0.18 11.05 -8.86
C ALA A 140 -0.49 9.95 -9.88
N SER A 141 0.20 10.01 -11.02
CA SER A 141 0.15 8.96 -12.04
C SER A 141 0.92 7.73 -11.55
N PRO A 142 0.32 6.52 -11.54
CA PRO A 142 0.99 5.27 -11.17
C PRO A 142 2.26 4.99 -11.98
N GLU A 143 2.31 5.47 -13.23
CA GLU A 143 3.42 5.27 -14.16
C GLU A 143 4.68 6.04 -13.73
N GLN A 144 4.55 7.05 -12.87
CA GLN A 144 5.67 7.83 -12.34
C GLN A 144 6.37 7.13 -11.17
N TRP A 145 5.74 6.13 -10.55
CA TRP A 145 6.15 5.53 -9.27
C TRP A 145 6.29 4.01 -9.39
N VAL A 146 6.98 3.54 -10.43
CA VAL A 146 7.04 2.11 -10.78
C VAL A 146 7.73 1.26 -9.70
N GLY A 147 8.77 1.77 -9.05
CA GLY A 147 9.49 1.07 -7.98
C GLY A 147 8.62 0.93 -6.75
N LEU A 148 7.98 2.02 -6.32
CA LEU A 148 7.05 1.98 -5.19
C LEU A 148 5.85 1.08 -5.52
N ARG A 149 5.30 1.14 -6.73
CA ARG A 149 4.22 0.25 -7.18
C ARG A 149 4.59 -1.21 -7.00
N ALA A 150 5.82 -1.59 -7.33
CA ALA A 150 6.32 -2.94 -7.12
C ALA A 150 6.45 -3.29 -5.62
N LEU A 151 6.87 -2.33 -4.78
CA LEU A 151 6.90 -2.51 -3.31
C LEU A 151 5.51 -2.75 -2.73
N ALA A 152 4.53 -1.93 -3.09
CA ALA A 152 3.16 -2.10 -2.60
C ALA A 152 2.53 -3.41 -3.09
N ALA A 153 2.80 -3.81 -4.35
CA ALA A 153 2.36 -5.09 -4.88
C ALA A 153 2.99 -6.29 -4.12
N LEU A 154 4.30 -6.24 -3.86
CA LEU A 154 4.97 -7.24 -3.03
C LEU A 154 4.37 -7.30 -1.63
N THR A 155 4.15 -6.14 -1.03
CA THR A 155 3.61 -6.06 0.33
C THR A 155 2.19 -6.64 0.40
N ASN A 156 1.38 -6.42 -0.63
CA ASN A 156 0.06 -7.06 -0.76
C ASN A 156 0.17 -8.60 -0.76
N VAL A 157 1.15 -9.16 -1.48
CA VAL A 157 1.41 -10.62 -1.47
C VAL A 157 1.83 -11.09 -0.09
N VAL A 158 2.73 -10.37 0.58
CA VAL A 158 3.21 -10.73 1.93
C VAL A 158 2.05 -10.73 2.93
N CYS A 159 1.28 -9.64 3.01
CA CYS A 159 0.17 -9.54 3.96
C CYS A 159 -0.84 -10.68 3.82
N ARG A 160 -1.11 -11.15 2.59
CA ARG A 160 -2.01 -12.27 2.35
C ARG A 160 -1.51 -13.61 2.90
N GLU A 161 -0.21 -13.82 2.90
CA GLU A 161 0.37 -15.12 3.20
C GLU A 161 0.95 -15.19 4.61
N THR A 162 1.43 -14.08 5.15
CA THR A 162 2.21 -14.06 6.39
C THR A 162 1.56 -13.35 7.55
N ALA A 163 0.37 -12.74 7.39
CA ALA A 163 -0.28 -12.00 8.47
C ALA A 163 -0.43 -12.81 9.78
N THR A 164 -0.51 -14.13 9.68
CA THR A 164 -0.67 -15.06 10.81
C THR A 164 0.51 -16.02 11.00
N VAL A 165 1.61 -15.82 10.28
CA VAL A 165 2.78 -16.70 10.28
C VAL A 165 3.97 -16.00 10.91
N ASP A 166 4.65 -16.68 11.83
CA ASP A 166 5.89 -16.20 12.42
C ASP A 166 7.09 -16.58 11.54
N LEU A 167 7.80 -15.57 11.03
CA LEU A 167 9.00 -15.72 10.19
C LEU A 167 10.17 -14.99 10.88
N PRO A 168 11.42 -15.45 10.68
CA PRO A 168 12.59 -14.70 11.13
C PRO A 168 12.57 -13.26 10.59
N ASP A 169 13.02 -12.28 11.38
CA ASP A 169 13.01 -10.85 10.99
C ASP A 169 13.70 -10.58 9.65
N ASP A 170 14.73 -11.35 9.30
CA ASP A 170 15.42 -11.20 8.02
C ASP A 170 14.68 -11.83 6.84
N GLU A 171 13.65 -12.66 7.09
CA GLU A 171 12.74 -13.25 6.11
C GLU A 171 11.34 -12.65 6.12
N ASP A 172 10.96 -11.90 7.15
CA ASP A 172 9.70 -11.17 7.23
C ASP A 172 9.83 -9.78 6.62
N LEU A 173 9.06 -9.51 5.57
CA LEU A 173 9.02 -8.17 4.98
C LEU A 173 8.28 -7.18 5.89
N LEU A 174 7.33 -7.61 6.72
CA LEU A 174 6.60 -6.71 7.60
C LEU A 174 7.53 -6.09 8.65
N ALA A 175 8.57 -6.83 9.06
CA ALA A 175 9.61 -6.36 9.97
C ALA A 175 10.49 -5.22 9.42
N VAL A 176 10.31 -4.77 8.17
CA VAL A 176 10.99 -3.57 7.64
C VAL A 176 10.24 -2.28 7.93
N TYR A 177 8.96 -2.37 8.32
CA TYR A 177 8.12 -1.20 8.58
C TYR A 177 8.09 -0.91 10.09
N ASP A 178 8.42 0.32 10.47
CA ASP A 178 8.36 0.77 11.87
C ASP A 178 6.93 0.71 12.43
N ARG A 179 5.94 0.90 11.55
CA ARG A 179 4.52 0.82 11.86
C ARG A 179 3.82 0.08 10.73
N TYR A 180 3.06 -0.95 11.08
CA TYR A 180 2.19 -1.61 10.14
C TYR A 180 0.87 -2.03 10.79
N THR A 181 -0.20 -1.97 10.00
CA THR A 181 -1.52 -2.51 10.31
C THR A 181 -1.89 -3.52 9.24
N VAL A 182 -2.25 -4.74 9.64
CA VAL A 182 -2.82 -5.77 8.76
C VAL A 182 -4.11 -6.25 9.40
N GLY A 183 -5.21 -6.13 8.67
CA GLY A 183 -6.53 -6.43 9.22
C GLY A 183 -7.60 -6.67 8.16
N GLU A 184 -8.78 -6.99 8.67
CA GLU A 184 -9.99 -7.17 7.88
C GLU A 184 -10.82 -5.89 7.88
N LEU A 185 -11.64 -5.69 6.85
CA LEU A 185 -12.61 -4.61 6.85
C LEU A 185 -13.61 -4.79 7.99
N THR A 186 -13.77 -3.73 8.77
CA THR A 186 -14.87 -3.65 9.72
C THR A 186 -15.99 -2.83 9.09
N SER A 187 -17.17 -3.42 8.97
CA SER A 187 -18.38 -2.62 8.73
C SER A 187 -18.52 -1.67 9.92
N ALA A 188 -18.54 -0.36 9.65
CA ALA A 188 -18.81 0.63 10.69
C ALA A 188 -20.08 0.19 11.43
N SER A 189 -19.93 -0.08 12.73
CA SER A 189 -21.10 -0.39 13.56
C SER A 189 -21.91 0.90 13.67
N ASP A 190 -23.17 0.84 13.25
CA ASP A 190 -24.17 1.91 13.42
C ASP A 190 -24.24 2.44 14.86
#